data_AF-A0AAD0KYY7-F1
#
_entry.id   AF-A0AAD0KYY7-F1
#
_cell.length_a   1.000
_cell.length_b   1.000
_cell.length_c   1.000
_cell.angle_alpha   90.00
_cell.angle_beta   90.00
_cell.angle_gamma   90.00
#
_symmetry.space_group_name_H-M   'P 1'
#
loop_
_entity.id
_entity.type
_entity.pdbx_description
1 polymer ?
#
loop_
_entity_poly.entity_id
_entity_poly.type
_entity_poly.pdbx_seq_one_letter_code
_entity_poly.pdbx_strand_id
1 'polypeptide(L)'
;MIITINEKDLQRMIDERVDERLQRANQPVYCKGWLELRKDIADYCHLTKYQQTNRSFATLQSFIYSAIKFSLGISRLSEMSDAQAVIAREVFEFLKEKRGQAEWMS
;
A
#
# COMPACT_ATOMS: atom_id res chain seq x y z
N MET A 1 6.89 45.05 -22.37
CA MET A 1 5.71 45.05 -21.48
C MET A 1 6.15 44.40 -20.18
N ILE A 2 6.40 45.19 -19.13
CA ILE A 2 6.83 44.67 -17.82
C ILE A 2 5.56 44.31 -17.05
N ILE A 3 5.32 43.03 -16.82
CA ILE A 3 4.25 42.59 -15.94
C ILE A 3 4.67 42.97 -14.52
N THR A 4 4.05 44.00 -13.96
CA THR A 4 4.23 44.38 -12.57
C THR A 4 3.33 43.49 -11.73
N ILE A 5 3.90 42.43 -11.19
CA ILE A 5 3.22 41.57 -10.20
C ILE A 5 3.20 42.36 -8.90
N ASN A 6 2.01 42.69 -8.40
CA ASN A 6 1.89 43.34 -7.10
C ASN A 6 1.97 42.29 -5.97
N GLU A 7 2.18 42.75 -4.74
CA GLU A 7 2.32 41.89 -3.57
C GLU A 7 1.11 40.96 -3.33
N LYS A 8 -0.11 41.42 -3.63
CA LYS A 8 -1.33 40.60 -3.51
C LYS A 8 -1.41 39.49 -4.56
N ASP A 9 -0.94 39.76 -5.78
CA ASP A 9 -0.88 38.75 -6.83
C ASP A 9 0.16 37.67 -6.50
N LEU A 10 1.30 38.09 -5.92
CA LEU A 10 2.32 37.18 -5.43
C LEU A 10 1.77 36.29 -4.31
N GLN A 11 1.05 36.89 -3.35
CA GLN A 11 0.45 36.18 -2.24
C GLN A 11 -0.58 35.16 -2.72
N ARG A 12 -1.47 35.54 -3.66
CA ARG A 12 -2.48 34.64 -4.22
C ARG A 12 -1.85 33.43 -4.92
N MET A 13 -0.78 33.64 -5.69
CA MET A 13 -0.06 32.54 -6.37
C MET A 13 0.62 31.57 -5.38
N ILE A 14 1.07 32.08 -4.23
CA ILE A 14 1.63 31.25 -3.16
C ILE A 14 0.52 30.43 -2.51
N ASP A 15 -0.58 31.07 -2.13
CA ASP A 15 -1.70 30.42 -1.45
C ASP A 15 -2.32 29.31 -2.33
N GLU A 16 -2.55 29.59 -3.62
CA GLU A 16 -3.05 28.60 -4.60
C GLU A 16 -2.11 27.38 -4.70
N ARG A 17 -0.79 27.59 -4.76
CA ARG A 17 0.20 26.50 -4.81
C ARG A 17 0.28 25.72 -3.51
N VAL A 18 0.12 26.39 -2.36
CA VAL A 18 0.10 25.74 -1.05
C VAL A 18 -1.16 24.89 -0.91
N ASP A 19 -2.31 25.41 -1.31
CA ASP A 19 -3.58 24.70 -1.29
C ASP A 19 -3.57 23.47 -2.20
N GLU A 20 -3.06 23.58 -3.43
CA GLU A 20 -2.89 22.42 -4.32
C GLU A 20 -2.00 21.33 -3.70
N ARG A 21 -0.93 21.73 -3.02
CA ARG A 21 -0.02 20.79 -2.33
C ARG A 21 -0.69 20.14 -1.14
N LEU A 22 -1.45 20.90 -0.36
CA LEU A 22 -2.21 20.39 0.79
C LEU A 22 -3.32 19.44 0.33
N GLN A 23 -4.03 19.78 -0.73
CA GLN A 23 -5.06 18.91 -1.32
C GLN A 23 -4.47 17.58 -1.80
N ARG A 24 -3.31 17.60 -2.47
CA ARG A 24 -2.60 16.37 -2.87
C ARG A 24 -2.07 15.58 -1.67
N ALA A 25 -1.58 16.26 -0.63
CA ALA A 25 -1.10 15.60 0.59
C ALA A 25 -2.23 14.97 1.43
N ASN A 26 -3.43 15.56 1.39
CA ASN A 26 -4.59 15.08 2.13
C ASN A 26 -5.35 13.95 1.41
N GLN A 27 -5.00 13.65 0.15
CA GLN A 27 -5.56 12.47 -0.51
C GLN A 27 -4.92 11.19 0.04
N PRO A 28 -5.73 10.19 0.46
CA PRO A 28 -5.20 8.91 0.90
C PRO A 28 -4.37 8.30 -0.23
N VAL A 29 -3.07 8.12 0.01
CA VAL A 29 -2.14 7.49 -0.94
C VAL A 29 -2.53 6.04 -1.25
N TYR A 30 -3.36 5.44 -0.40
CA TYR A 30 -3.83 4.07 -0.53
C TYR A 30 -5.34 4.00 -0.36
N CYS A 31 -5.97 3.11 -1.11
CA CYS A 31 -7.38 2.78 -0.92
C CYS A 31 -7.63 2.14 0.47
N LYS A 32 -8.88 2.24 0.95
CA LYS A 32 -9.23 1.78 2.30
C LYS A 32 -9.06 0.27 2.43
N GLY A 33 -9.47 -0.49 1.41
CA GLY A 33 -9.35 -1.95 1.39
C GLY A 33 -7.89 -2.41 1.51
N TRP A 34 -6.95 -1.69 0.89
CA TRP A 34 -5.53 -1.98 1.04
C TRP A 34 -5.03 -1.71 2.47
N LEU A 35 -5.45 -0.61 3.10
CA LEU A 35 -5.03 -0.30 4.47
C LEU A 35 -5.48 -1.36 5.48
N GLU A 36 -6.70 -1.86 5.33
CA GLU A 36 -7.21 -2.98 6.12
C GLU A 36 -6.40 -4.26 5.87
N LEU A 37 -6.26 -4.67 4.59
CA LEU A 37 -5.49 -5.86 4.23
C LEU A 37 -4.02 -5.78 4.68
N ARG A 38 -3.41 -4.60 4.60
CA ARG A 38 -2.03 -4.36 5.07
C ARG A 38 -1.87 -4.67 6.54
N LYS A 39 -2.88 -4.35 7.36
CA LYS A 39 -2.89 -4.67 8.79
C LYS A 39 -2.98 -6.18 8.99
N ASP A 40 -3.90 -6.85 8.29
CA ASP A 40 -4.06 -8.30 8.36
C ASP A 40 -2.78 -9.06 7.97
N ILE A 41 -2.09 -8.60 6.92
CA ILE A 41 -0.80 -9.15 6.48
C ILE A 41 0.27 -8.94 7.55
N ALA A 42 0.32 -7.76 8.18
CA ALA A 42 1.30 -7.48 9.23
C ALA A 42 1.07 -8.40 10.44
N ASP A 43 -0.17 -8.54 10.89
CA ASP A 43 -0.53 -9.40 12.01
C ASP A 43 -0.16 -10.86 11.72
N TYR A 44 -0.46 -11.36 10.52
CA TYR A 44 -0.05 -12.69 10.07
C TYR A 44 1.48 -12.86 10.07
N CYS A 45 2.23 -11.89 9.53
CA CYS A 45 3.69 -11.94 9.52
C CYS A 45 4.29 -11.95 10.92
N HIS A 46 3.70 -11.20 11.86
CA HIS A 46 4.12 -11.21 13.26
C HIS A 46 3.88 -12.58 13.89
N LEU A 47 2.67 -13.15 13.77
CA LEU A 47 2.35 -14.48 14.29
C LEU A 47 3.27 -15.57 13.72
N THR A 48 3.49 -15.55 12.41
CA THR A 48 4.30 -16.57 11.70
C THR A 48 5.78 -16.50 12.08
N LYS A 49 6.32 -15.31 12.34
CA LYS A 49 7.71 -15.12 12.79
C LYS A 49 7.98 -15.84 14.12
N TYR A 50 6.99 -15.84 15.03
CA TYR A 50 7.12 -16.48 16.33
C TYR A 50 7.01 -18.00 16.26
N GLN A 51 6.35 -18.55 15.24
CA GLN A 51 5.93 -19.94 15.27
C GLN A 51 6.90 -20.92 14.61
N GLN A 52 7.53 -20.63 13.46
CA GLN A 52 8.01 -21.77 12.65
C GLN A 52 9.27 -21.64 11.78
N THR A 53 9.67 -20.45 11.27
CA THR A 53 10.56 -20.44 10.08
C THR A 53 11.81 -19.57 10.14
N ASN A 54 12.12 -18.89 11.25
CA ASN A 54 13.26 -17.95 11.36
C ASN A 54 13.34 -16.88 10.25
N ARG A 55 12.33 -16.78 9.36
CA ARG A 55 12.28 -15.75 8.33
C ARG A 55 11.94 -14.43 8.98
N SER A 56 12.68 -13.39 8.61
CA SER A 56 12.39 -12.05 9.10
C SER A 56 10.99 -11.61 8.63
N PHE A 57 10.30 -10.85 9.48
CA PHE A 57 9.02 -10.21 9.14
C PHE A 57 9.09 -9.52 7.78
N ALA A 58 10.16 -8.76 7.54
CA ALA A 58 10.37 -8.01 6.30
C ALA A 58 10.43 -8.93 5.07
N THR A 59 11.08 -10.09 5.19
CA THR A 59 11.16 -11.07 4.09
C THR A 59 9.79 -11.64 3.74
N LEU A 60 9.02 -12.05 4.74
CA LEU A 60 7.68 -12.63 4.52
C LEU A 60 6.71 -11.58 3.97
N GLN A 61 6.73 -10.37 4.53
CA GLN A 61 5.91 -9.26 4.05
C GLN A 61 6.25 -8.89 2.60
N SER A 62 7.55 -8.80 2.27
CA SER A 62 8.01 -8.49 0.90
C SER A 62 7.57 -9.54 -0.11
N PHE A 63 7.61 -10.82 0.28
CA PHE A 63 7.13 -11.92 -0.56
C PHE A 63 5.62 -11.78 -0.86
N ILE A 64 4.80 -11.57 0.18
CA ILE A 64 3.34 -11.41 0.03
C ILE A 64 3.03 -10.20 -0.85
N TYR A 65 3.67 -9.04 -0.60
CA TYR A 65 3.46 -7.84 -1.40
C TYR A 65 3.86 -8.01 -2.85
N SER A 66 4.95 -8.74 -3.12
CA SER A 66 5.40 -9.02 -4.48
C SER A 66 4.43 -9.92 -5.23
N ALA A 67 3.88 -10.94 -4.57
CA ALA A 67 2.85 -11.80 -5.13
C ALA A 67 1.58 -11.00 -5.47
N ILE A 68 1.10 -10.17 -4.55
CA ILE A 68 -0.07 -9.31 -4.79
C ILE A 68 0.15 -8.38 -5.98
N LYS A 69 1.30 -7.69 -6.04
CA LYS A 69 1.63 -6.81 -7.18
C LYS A 69 1.64 -7.57 -8.50
N PHE A 70 2.25 -8.76 -8.51
CA PHE A 70 2.30 -9.61 -9.69
C PHE A 70 0.90 -10.04 -10.16
N SER A 71 0.07 -10.52 -9.23
CA SER A 71 -1.30 -10.97 -9.53
C SER A 71 -2.20 -9.85 -10.05
N LEU A 72 -2.00 -8.61 -9.58
CA LEU A 72 -2.79 -7.46 -9.98
C LEU A 72 -2.22 -6.71 -11.19
N GLY A 73 -1.02 -7.05 -11.64
CA GLY A 73 -0.33 -6.34 -12.73
C GLY A 73 0.02 -4.88 -12.38
N ILE A 74 0.21 -4.55 -11.11
CA ILE A 74 0.49 -3.18 -10.64
C ILE A 74 1.96 -3.02 -10.23
N SER A 75 2.50 -1.82 -10.44
CA SER A 75 3.89 -1.52 -10.10
C SER A 75 4.04 -1.09 -8.63
N ARG A 76 3.04 -0.35 -8.13
CA ARG A 76 3.01 0.20 -6.77
C ARG A 76 1.69 -0.15 -6.08
N LEU A 77 1.76 -0.42 -4.78
CA LEU A 77 0.57 -0.73 -3.96
C LEU A 77 -0.35 0.50 -3.79
N SER A 78 0.17 1.71 -3.99
CA SER A 78 -0.61 2.95 -4.02
C SER A 78 -1.50 3.08 -5.26
N GLU A 79 -1.22 2.32 -6.32
CA GLU A 79 -2.05 2.30 -7.55
C GLU A 79 -3.26 1.37 -7.39
N MET A 80 -3.38 0.67 -6.26
CA MET A 80 -4.43 -0.30 -6.01
C MET A 80 -5.78 0.40 -5.76
N SER A 81 -6.79 0.01 -6.53
CA SER A 81 -8.20 0.36 -6.26
C SER A 81 -8.83 -0.56 -5.20
N ASP A 82 -9.96 -0.15 -4.62
CA ASP A 82 -10.68 -0.99 -3.65
C ASP A 82 -11.17 -2.31 -4.26
N ALA A 83 -11.53 -2.33 -5.55
CA ALA A 83 -11.89 -3.57 -6.26
C ALA A 83 -10.70 -4.54 -6.36
N GLN A 84 -9.51 -4.00 -6.64
CA GLN A 84 -8.27 -4.79 -6.66
C GLN A 84 -7.85 -5.23 -5.25
N ALA A 85 -8.21 -4.49 -4.20
CA ALA A 85 -7.95 -4.88 -2.82
C ALA A 85 -8.72 -6.14 -2.41
N VAL A 86 -9.91 -6.37 -2.98
CA VAL A 86 -10.66 -7.63 -2.80
C VAL A 86 -9.86 -8.80 -3.37
N ILE A 87 -9.37 -8.67 -4.61
CA ILE A 87 -8.54 -9.69 -5.27
C ILE A 87 -7.22 -9.89 -4.51
N ALA A 88 -6.60 -8.81 -4.02
CA ALA A 88 -5.39 -8.91 -3.19
C ALA A 88 -5.61 -9.74 -1.92
N ARG A 89 -6.80 -9.64 -1.31
CA ARG A 89 -7.17 -10.44 -0.14
C ARG A 89 -7.31 -11.91 -0.49
N GLU A 90 -7.90 -12.25 -1.64
CA GLU A 90 -7.96 -13.64 -2.13
C GLU A 90 -6.56 -14.23 -2.36
N VAL A 91 -5.65 -13.45 -2.98
CA VAL A 91 -4.25 -13.86 -3.16
C VAL A 91 -3.57 -14.10 -1.81
N PHE A 92 -3.79 -13.23 -0.84
CA PHE A 92 -3.23 -13.38 0.50
C PHE A 92 -3.73 -14.66 1.19
N GLU A 93 -5.04 -14.92 1.16
CA GLU A 93 -5.61 -16.15 1.72
C GLU A 93 -5.10 -17.41 1.02
N PHE A 94 -5.00 -17.39 -0.31
CA PHE A 94 -4.41 -18.50 -1.07
C PHE A 94 -2.96 -18.79 -0.64
N LEU A 95 -2.15 -17.74 -0.41
CA LEU A 95 -0.77 -17.90 0.07
C LEU A 95 -0.72 -18.49 1.49
N LYS A 96 -1.63 -18.09 2.37
CA LYS A 96 -1.76 -18.67 3.72
C LYS A 96 -2.11 -20.15 3.64
N GLU A 97 -3.12 -20.51 2.86
CA GLU A 97 -3.55 -21.90 2.68
C GLU A 97 -2.43 -22.77 2.11
N LYS A 98 -1.73 -22.31 1.07
CA LYS A 98 -0.62 -23.07 0.47
C LYS A 98 0.53 -23.29 1.44
N ARG A 99 0.81 -22.32 2.31
CA ARG A 99 1.82 -22.45 3.35
C ARG A 99 1.38 -23.43 4.44
N GLY A 100 0.13 -23.34 4.88
CA GLY A 100 -0.46 -24.33 5.80
C GLY A 100 -0.39 -25.73 5.22
N GLN A 101 -0.78 -25.92 3.95
CA GLN A 101 -0.71 -27.22 3.26
C GLN A 101 0.73 -27.76 3.16
N ALA A 102 1.73 -26.90 2.95
CA ALA A 102 3.14 -27.31 2.93
C ALA A 102 3.63 -27.84 4.29
N GLU A 103 3.05 -27.38 5.40
CA GLU A 103 3.37 -27.84 6.75
C GLU A 103 2.75 -29.20 7.09
N TRP A 104 1.63 -29.60 6.44
CA TRP A 104 1.03 -30.94 6.61
C TRP A 104 1.73 -32.04 5.79
N MET A 105 2.51 -31.65 4.77
CA MET A 105 3.23 -32.57 3.88
C MET A 105 4.72 -32.72 4.25
N SER A 106 5.20 -32.04 5.30
CA SER A 106 6.57 -32.15 5.84
C SER A 106 6.58 -32.91 7.16
#